data_AF-A0A936C1N6-F1
#
_entry.id   AF-A0A936C1N6-F1
#
_cell.length_a   1.000
_cell.length_b   1.000
_cell.length_c   1.000
_cell.angle_alpha   90.00
_cell.angle_beta   90.00
_cell.angle_gamma   90.00
#
_symmetry.space_group_name_H-M   'P 1'
#
loop_
_entity.id
_entity.type
_entity.pdbx_description
1 polymer ?
#
loop_
_entity_poly.entity_id
_entity_poly.type
_entity_poly.pdbx_seq_one_letter_code
_entity_poly.pdbx_strand_id
1 'polypeptide(L)'
;MYRKEVNTHSPLRVLERSIHGGLGPGNLGVVMARAGTGKTAFLVQIALDDLMRERSVLHVSLEQNIDHVQCWYDGLFDDMARRTNLAEPEAVRRSIQNSRVIHAFPRGRMSAEDLERIAKRYEDHLSFRPSAIIVDGFNWEGPMATTSAELGAIKALAKRFDAELWMGAQTHREVTSIHPTRITAPCSPFESLIDVALFLEPHEDQVTVRLLKDHGKPVVDETRLFLNPDTLALIEASEEQPTAPHRLGPTAYTLLSGGAQGAESEFGMWAERYKVQEMTFSFAGRAPHRKRGVVELDEETLRLGAVSPAYVDAQLHRKFPRTETFQRMLQTIWHQVSSAGEVFVVGHIMGDGTVRGGTGWAAELARHFKKPVHVFDQETHQWMSWQGEAWKPIEPPRIRRTRFTGTGTRFLTDEGREAVRTLFLRTFGER
;
A
#
# COMPACT_ATOMS: atom_id res chain seq x y z
N MET A 1 -16.72 -16.05 -8.97
CA MET A 1 -17.42 -15.97 -7.67
C MET A 1 -18.25 -14.71 -7.61
N TYR A 2 -19.40 -14.74 -6.95
CA TYR A 2 -20.19 -13.54 -6.68
C TYR A 2 -19.67 -12.78 -5.46
N ARG A 3 -19.98 -11.48 -5.35
CA ARG A 3 -19.51 -10.57 -4.28
C ARG A 3 -19.65 -11.17 -2.86
N LYS A 4 -20.79 -11.80 -2.56
CA LYS A 4 -21.06 -12.44 -1.25
C LYS A 4 -20.13 -13.62 -0.96
N GLU A 5 -19.81 -14.43 -1.97
CA GLU A 5 -18.91 -15.59 -1.84
C GLU A 5 -17.46 -15.14 -1.64
N VAL A 6 -17.01 -14.09 -2.32
CA VAL A 6 -15.68 -13.51 -2.10
C VAL A 6 -15.54 -13.02 -0.67
N ASN A 7 -16.58 -12.39 -0.14
CA ASN A 7 -16.59 -11.86 1.22
C ASN A 7 -16.48 -12.96 2.30
N THR A 8 -17.17 -14.10 2.12
CA THR A 8 -17.12 -15.22 3.09
C THR A 8 -15.76 -15.91 3.15
N HIS A 9 -14.93 -15.77 2.12
CA HIS A 9 -13.56 -16.30 2.07
C HIS A 9 -12.51 -15.23 2.38
N SER A 10 -12.92 -14.04 2.84
CA SER A 10 -12.02 -12.95 3.22
C SER A 10 -11.11 -13.39 4.37
N PRO A 11 -9.79 -13.13 4.30
CA PRO A 11 -8.83 -13.31 5.41
C PRO A 11 -9.28 -12.69 6.73
N LEU A 12 -10.00 -11.57 6.65
CA LEU A 12 -10.51 -10.86 7.80
C LEU A 12 -11.65 -11.61 8.50
N ARG A 13 -12.24 -12.64 7.89
CA ARG A 13 -13.19 -13.54 8.59
C ARG A 13 -12.52 -14.28 9.75
N VAL A 14 -11.25 -14.67 9.57
CA VAL A 14 -10.50 -15.35 10.64
C VAL A 14 -10.19 -14.36 11.75
N LEU A 15 -9.81 -13.13 11.39
CA LEU A 15 -9.63 -12.05 12.37
C LEU A 15 -10.92 -11.80 13.16
N GLU A 16 -12.07 -11.68 12.49
CA GLU A 16 -13.37 -11.47 13.16
C GLU A 16 -13.75 -12.59 14.12
N ARG A 17 -13.46 -13.85 13.77
CA ARG A 17 -13.67 -14.99 14.66
C ARG A 17 -12.79 -14.88 15.90
N SER A 18 -11.53 -14.44 15.72
CA SER A 18 -10.57 -14.24 16.80
C SER A 18 -10.89 -13.06 17.71
N ILE A 19 -11.53 -12.00 17.20
CA ILE A 19 -12.03 -10.86 18.01
C ILE A 19 -13.50 -11.03 18.42
N HIS A 20 -14.00 -12.27 18.42
CA HIS A 20 -15.33 -12.65 18.91
C HIS A 20 -16.50 -11.86 18.30
N GLY A 21 -16.49 -11.67 16.97
CA GLY A 21 -17.62 -11.08 16.23
C GLY A 21 -17.36 -9.70 15.62
N GLY A 22 -16.09 -9.27 15.54
CA GLY A 22 -15.68 -8.03 14.90
C GLY A 22 -15.30 -6.91 15.87
N LEU A 23 -14.97 -5.74 15.31
CA LEU A 23 -14.76 -4.54 16.14
C LEU A 23 -16.09 -4.06 16.72
N GLY A 24 -17.15 -4.03 15.93
CA GLY A 24 -18.47 -3.58 16.36
C GLY A 24 -18.59 -2.04 16.41
N PRO A 25 -19.80 -1.51 16.22
CA PRO A 25 -20.01 -0.08 16.09
C PRO A 25 -19.68 0.69 17.37
N GLY A 26 -19.06 1.85 17.22
CA GLY A 26 -18.63 2.72 18.32
C GLY A 26 -17.35 2.31 19.03
N ASN A 27 -16.75 1.18 18.63
CA ASN A 27 -15.48 0.72 19.17
C ASN A 27 -14.30 1.21 18.32
N LEU A 28 -13.15 1.38 18.98
CA LEU A 28 -11.89 1.82 18.41
C LEU A 28 -10.94 0.62 18.22
N GLY A 29 -10.68 0.29 16.96
CA GLY A 29 -9.65 -0.62 16.52
C GLY A 29 -8.38 0.14 16.12
N VAL A 30 -7.21 -0.30 16.59
CA VAL A 30 -5.92 0.32 16.23
C VAL A 30 -5.03 -0.69 15.55
N VAL A 31 -4.48 -0.31 14.39
CA VAL A 31 -3.49 -1.09 13.65
C VAL A 31 -2.12 -0.45 13.82
N MET A 32 -1.28 -1.08 14.62
CA MET A 32 0.09 -0.66 14.88
C MET A 32 1.05 -1.36 13.94
N ALA A 33 1.95 -0.60 13.32
CA ALA A 33 2.94 -1.16 12.41
C ALA A 33 4.17 -0.26 12.27
N ARG A 34 5.32 -0.87 11.97
CA ARG A 34 6.53 -0.14 11.60
C ARG A 34 6.37 0.48 10.21
N ALA A 35 7.12 1.54 9.92
CA ALA A 35 7.14 2.17 8.60
C ALA A 35 7.42 1.13 7.49
N GLY A 36 6.63 1.19 6.42
CA GLY A 36 6.77 0.28 5.26
C GLY A 36 6.23 -1.15 5.46
N THR A 37 5.59 -1.48 6.58
CA THR A 37 5.07 -2.84 6.83
C THR A 37 3.77 -3.14 6.06
N GLY A 38 3.08 -2.13 5.52
CA GLY A 38 1.80 -2.30 4.80
C GLY A 38 0.57 -1.83 5.59
N LYS A 39 0.73 -0.95 6.58
CA LYS A 39 -0.37 -0.40 7.41
C LYS A 39 -1.52 0.18 6.58
N THR A 40 -1.22 1.07 5.63
CA THR A 40 -2.23 1.67 4.74
C THR A 40 -2.95 0.60 3.93
N ALA A 41 -2.20 -0.35 3.34
CA ALA A 41 -2.80 -1.46 2.60
C ALA A 41 -3.75 -2.27 3.50
N PHE A 42 -3.37 -2.56 4.74
CA PHE A 42 -4.22 -3.26 5.72
C PHE A 42 -5.51 -2.50 6.06
N LEU A 43 -5.41 -1.20 6.32
CA LEU A 43 -6.59 -0.36 6.58
C LEU A 43 -7.51 -0.25 5.34
N VAL A 44 -6.93 -0.14 4.14
CA VAL A 44 -7.69 -0.15 2.88
C VAL A 44 -8.38 -1.51 2.67
N GLN A 45 -7.79 -2.60 3.13
CA GLN A 45 -8.44 -3.90 3.06
C GLN A 45 -9.59 -4.08 4.03
N ILE A 46 -9.47 -3.59 5.27
CA ILE A 46 -10.61 -3.53 6.19
C ILE A 46 -11.76 -2.75 5.53
N ALA A 47 -11.43 -1.59 4.94
CA ALA A 47 -12.40 -0.80 4.19
C ALA A 47 -13.00 -1.53 2.99
N LEU A 48 -12.19 -2.20 2.17
CA LEU A 48 -12.67 -2.98 1.02
C LEU A 48 -13.57 -4.12 1.47
N ASP A 49 -13.27 -4.76 2.59
CA ASP A 49 -14.06 -5.85 3.15
C ASP A 49 -15.45 -5.37 3.61
N ASP A 50 -15.53 -4.21 4.28
CA ASP A 50 -16.79 -3.51 4.58
C ASP A 50 -17.54 -3.11 3.30
N LEU A 51 -16.84 -2.50 2.35
CA LEU A 51 -17.43 -2.10 1.06
C LEU A 51 -17.98 -3.32 0.34
N MET A 52 -17.28 -4.47 0.35
CA MET A 52 -17.76 -5.72 -0.24
C MET A 52 -19.01 -6.27 0.46
N ARG A 53 -19.31 -5.89 1.70
CA ARG A 53 -20.58 -6.17 2.40
C ARG A 53 -21.69 -5.15 2.14
N GLU A 54 -21.50 -4.25 1.18
CA GLU A 54 -22.44 -3.16 0.88
C GLU A 54 -22.58 -2.17 2.05
N ARG A 55 -21.55 -2.08 2.91
CA ARG A 55 -21.44 -1.07 3.97
C ARG A 55 -20.74 0.16 3.43
N SER A 56 -21.07 1.32 3.99
CA SER A 56 -20.50 2.61 3.58
C SER A 56 -19.23 2.92 4.37
N VAL A 57 -18.16 3.36 3.70
CA VAL A 57 -16.86 3.63 4.35
C VAL A 57 -16.39 5.06 4.13
N LEU A 58 -16.07 5.75 5.23
CA LEU A 58 -15.37 7.02 5.22
C LEU A 58 -13.89 6.78 5.52
N HIS A 59 -13.03 6.99 4.54
CA HIS A 59 -11.58 6.91 4.72
C HIS A 59 -10.98 8.31 4.82
N VAL A 60 -10.43 8.63 5.98
CA VAL A 60 -9.72 9.87 6.27
C VAL A 60 -8.21 9.63 6.23
N SER A 61 -7.51 10.32 5.35
CA SER A 61 -6.04 10.27 5.26
C SER A 61 -5.42 11.59 5.73
N LEU A 62 -4.45 11.50 6.63
CA LEU A 62 -3.71 12.65 7.17
C LEU A 62 -2.31 12.77 6.59
N GLU A 63 -1.79 11.72 5.97
CA GLU A 63 -0.44 11.68 5.37
C GLU A 63 -0.47 11.66 3.84
N GLN A 64 -1.51 11.08 3.24
CA GLN A 64 -1.58 10.83 1.80
C GLN A 64 -2.66 11.69 1.16
N ASN A 65 -2.46 12.04 -0.12
CA ASN A 65 -3.50 12.69 -0.91
C ASN A 65 -4.59 11.68 -1.32
N ILE A 66 -5.72 12.22 -1.79
CA ILE A 66 -6.89 11.41 -2.20
C ILE A 66 -6.48 10.41 -3.28
N ASP A 67 -5.72 10.87 -4.27
CA ASP A 67 -5.33 10.09 -5.44
C ASP A 67 -4.50 8.85 -5.07
N HIS A 68 -3.54 8.99 -4.15
CA HIS A 68 -2.71 7.87 -3.70
C HIS A 68 -3.55 6.82 -2.95
N VAL A 69 -4.47 7.26 -2.09
CA VAL A 69 -5.39 6.35 -1.38
C VAL A 69 -6.29 5.64 -2.39
N GLN A 70 -6.84 6.35 -3.38
CA GLN A 70 -7.63 5.75 -4.47
C GLN A 70 -6.87 4.66 -5.21
N CYS A 71 -5.61 4.90 -5.58
CA CYS A 71 -4.77 3.88 -6.22
C CYS A 71 -4.54 2.63 -5.37
N TRP A 72 -4.49 2.75 -4.04
CA TRP A 72 -4.44 1.57 -3.16
C TRP A 72 -5.72 0.76 -3.26
N TYR A 73 -6.88 1.40 -3.19
CA TYR A 73 -8.15 0.69 -3.33
C TYR A 73 -8.28 0.01 -4.69
N ASP A 74 -7.95 0.71 -5.78
CA ASP A 74 -8.07 0.16 -7.13
C ASP A 74 -7.10 -1.01 -7.33
N GLY A 75 -5.84 -0.85 -6.91
CA GLY A 75 -4.83 -1.91 -7.00
C GLY A 75 -5.20 -3.17 -6.20
N LEU A 76 -5.71 -3.00 -4.98
CA LEU A 76 -6.11 -4.12 -4.12
C LEU A 76 -7.41 -4.77 -4.59
N PHE A 77 -8.39 -3.98 -5.03
CA PHE A 77 -9.61 -4.50 -5.64
C PHE A 77 -9.29 -5.34 -6.88
N ASP A 78 -8.41 -4.84 -7.74
CA ASP A 78 -7.98 -5.52 -8.96
C ASP A 78 -7.33 -6.87 -8.67
N ASP A 79 -6.44 -6.93 -7.68
CA ASP A 79 -5.80 -8.18 -7.27
C ASP A 79 -6.82 -9.16 -6.68
N MET A 80 -7.73 -8.69 -5.84
CA MET A 80 -8.83 -9.50 -5.29
C MET A 80 -9.75 -10.04 -6.39
N ALA A 81 -10.19 -9.19 -7.32
CA ALA A 81 -11.11 -9.54 -8.39
C ALA A 81 -10.51 -10.60 -9.32
N ARG A 82 -9.23 -10.46 -9.67
CA ARG A 82 -8.51 -11.45 -10.48
C ARG A 82 -8.37 -12.79 -9.76
N ARG A 83 -7.91 -12.79 -8.50
CA ARG A 83 -7.66 -14.03 -7.74
C ARG A 83 -8.91 -14.85 -7.49
N THR A 84 -10.03 -14.18 -7.28
CA THR A 84 -11.32 -14.83 -6.97
C THR A 84 -12.19 -15.08 -8.20
N ASN A 85 -11.71 -14.66 -9.39
CA ASN A 85 -12.49 -14.64 -10.62
C ASN A 85 -13.87 -14.00 -10.39
N LEU A 86 -13.85 -12.78 -9.86
CA LEU A 86 -15.05 -12.03 -9.46
C LEU A 86 -15.95 -11.80 -10.69
N ALA A 87 -17.23 -12.13 -10.56
CA ALA A 87 -18.23 -11.84 -11.58
C ALA A 87 -18.52 -10.32 -11.63
N GLU A 88 -18.63 -9.77 -12.84
CA GLU A 88 -18.97 -8.36 -13.09
C GLU A 88 -18.11 -7.33 -12.31
N PRO A 89 -16.77 -7.39 -12.41
CA PRO A 89 -15.87 -6.57 -11.60
C PRO A 89 -16.13 -5.07 -11.76
N GLU A 90 -16.53 -4.59 -12.94
CA GLU A 90 -16.84 -3.18 -13.19
C GLU A 90 -18.15 -2.71 -12.53
N ALA A 91 -19.14 -3.60 -12.39
CA ALA A 91 -20.36 -3.29 -11.64
C ALA A 91 -20.06 -3.21 -10.14
N VAL A 92 -19.28 -4.15 -9.62
CA VAL A 92 -18.84 -4.14 -8.23
C VAL A 92 -17.97 -2.92 -7.93
N ARG A 93 -17.02 -2.56 -8.81
CA ARG A 93 -16.18 -1.37 -8.66
C ARG A 93 -17.01 -0.09 -8.55
N ARG A 94 -18.01 0.08 -9.41
CA ARG A 94 -18.95 1.23 -9.32
C ARG A 94 -19.73 1.25 -8.00
N SER A 95 -20.18 0.09 -7.52
CA SER A 95 -20.83 0.00 -6.20
C SER A 95 -19.89 0.42 -5.08
N ILE A 96 -18.63 -0.04 -5.09
CA ILE A 96 -17.62 0.34 -4.11
C ILE A 96 -17.35 1.84 -4.15
N GLN A 97 -17.22 2.43 -5.34
CA GLN A 97 -17.00 3.87 -5.52
C GLN A 97 -18.17 4.70 -4.95
N ASN A 98 -19.41 4.26 -5.16
CA ASN A 98 -20.60 4.97 -4.66
C ASN A 98 -20.79 4.85 -3.14
N SER A 99 -20.31 3.75 -2.54
CA SER A 99 -20.40 3.50 -1.08
C SER A 99 -19.17 3.96 -0.30
N ARG A 100 -18.23 4.69 -0.94
CA ARG A 100 -16.98 5.11 -0.31
C ARG A 100 -16.75 6.61 -0.46
N VAL A 101 -16.34 7.24 0.62
CA VAL A 101 -15.84 8.61 0.60
C VAL A 101 -14.41 8.65 1.10
N ILE A 102 -13.51 9.29 0.34
CA ILE A 102 -12.12 9.51 0.74
C ILE A 102 -11.94 11.00 1.02
N HIS A 103 -11.42 11.33 2.20
CA HIS A 103 -11.12 12.70 2.59
C HIS A 103 -9.65 12.80 3.00
N ALA A 104 -8.87 13.65 2.31
CA ALA A 104 -7.47 13.90 2.68
C ALA A 104 -7.32 15.27 3.34
N PHE A 105 -6.63 15.33 4.49
CA PHE A 105 -6.31 16.58 5.17
C PHE A 105 -4.91 17.06 4.79
N PRO A 106 -4.77 18.16 4.02
CA PRO A 106 -3.47 18.62 3.54
C PRO A 106 -2.51 19.10 4.64
N ARG A 107 -3.01 19.35 5.87
CA ARG A 107 -2.25 19.88 7.01
C ARG A 107 -1.91 18.84 8.08
N GLY A 108 -2.19 17.56 7.83
CA GLY A 108 -1.80 16.45 8.71
C GLY A 108 -2.36 16.50 10.13
N ARG A 109 -3.40 17.29 10.36
CA ARG A 109 -4.12 17.39 11.62
C ARG A 109 -5.61 17.41 11.34
N MET A 110 -6.35 16.64 12.12
CA MET A 110 -7.81 16.56 12.11
C MET A 110 -8.27 16.51 13.56
N SER A 111 -9.19 17.40 13.91
CA SER A 111 -9.94 17.29 15.17
C SER A 111 -11.25 16.50 14.99
N ALA A 112 -11.87 16.11 16.09
CA ALA A 112 -13.17 15.47 16.16
C ALA A 112 -14.26 16.39 15.59
N GLU A 113 -14.11 17.71 15.79
CA GLU A 113 -14.99 18.72 15.17
C GLU A 113 -14.85 18.73 13.65
N ASP A 114 -13.63 18.61 13.12
CA ASP A 114 -13.40 18.52 11.69
C ASP A 114 -14.03 17.25 11.10
N LEU A 115 -13.84 16.10 11.78
CA LEU A 115 -14.44 14.83 11.39
C LEU A 115 -15.97 14.88 11.43
N GLU A 116 -16.55 15.46 12.48
CA GLU A 116 -18.00 15.64 12.61
C GLU A 116 -18.54 16.53 11.51
N ARG A 117 -17.88 17.65 11.23
CA ARG A 117 -18.29 18.58 10.16
C ARG A 117 -18.31 17.89 8.79
N ILE A 118 -17.32 17.04 8.53
CA ILE A 118 -17.21 16.28 7.28
C ILE A 118 -18.31 15.22 7.20
N ALA A 119 -18.47 14.42 8.25
CA ALA A 119 -19.47 13.36 8.29
C ALA A 119 -20.89 13.93 8.12
N LYS A 120 -21.22 15.03 8.84
CA LYS A 120 -22.50 15.75 8.68
C LYS A 120 -22.69 16.30 7.27
N ARG A 121 -21.65 16.92 6.68
CA ARG A 121 -21.73 17.43 5.31
C ARG A 121 -22.10 16.32 4.33
N TYR A 122 -21.52 15.13 4.47
CA TYR A 122 -21.83 13.99 3.60
C TYR A 122 -23.21 13.39 3.87
N GLU A 123 -23.65 13.37 5.13
CA GLU A 123 -25.01 12.96 5.50
C GLU A 123 -26.04 13.90 4.87
N ASP A 124 -25.86 15.21 5.03
CA ASP A 124 -26.80 16.24 4.56
C ASP A 124 -26.88 16.34 3.03
N HIS A 125 -25.76 16.17 2.31
CA HIS A 125 -25.67 16.47 0.87
C HIS A 125 -25.59 15.24 -0.02
N LEU A 126 -25.13 14.10 0.50
CA LEU A 126 -24.93 12.86 -0.27
C LEU A 126 -25.77 11.70 0.27
N SER A 127 -26.60 11.91 1.31
CA SER A 127 -27.29 10.84 2.04
C SER A 127 -26.34 9.72 2.45
N PHE A 128 -25.09 10.08 2.74
CA PHE A 128 -24.01 9.14 3.04
C PHE A 128 -23.81 9.09 4.55
N ARG A 129 -24.03 7.91 5.13
CA ARG A 129 -23.75 7.63 6.53
C ARG A 129 -22.73 6.48 6.63
N PRO A 130 -21.52 6.71 7.17
CA PRO A 130 -20.50 5.67 7.23
C PRO A 130 -20.88 4.61 8.27
N SER A 131 -20.72 3.34 7.91
CA SER A 131 -20.75 2.21 8.84
C SER A 131 -19.34 1.85 9.34
N ALA A 132 -18.30 2.34 8.67
CA ALA A 132 -16.93 2.29 9.12
C ALA A 132 -16.19 3.59 8.79
N ILE A 133 -15.36 4.04 9.73
CA ILE A 133 -14.51 5.21 9.63
C ILE A 133 -13.06 4.73 9.76
N ILE A 134 -12.26 4.98 8.73
CA ILE A 134 -10.83 4.67 8.71
C ILE A 134 -10.07 5.98 8.87
N VAL A 135 -9.12 6.05 9.79
CA VAL A 135 -8.21 7.20 9.94
C VAL A 135 -6.76 6.71 9.77
N ASP A 136 -6.16 7.02 8.63
CA ASP A 136 -4.76 6.72 8.35
C ASP A 136 -3.87 7.95 8.56
N GLY A 137 -2.73 7.75 9.23
CA GLY A 137 -1.75 8.80 9.53
C GLY A 137 -2.05 9.65 10.76
N PHE A 138 -2.85 9.15 11.73
CA PHE A 138 -3.06 9.89 12.99
C PHE A 138 -1.76 10.03 13.79
N ASN A 139 -1.53 11.23 14.31
CA ASN A 139 -0.36 11.50 15.14
C ASN A 139 -0.64 11.19 16.61
N TRP A 140 -0.03 10.11 17.10
CA TRP A 140 -0.17 9.63 18.48
C TRP A 140 0.85 10.26 19.44
N GLU A 141 1.85 11.00 18.95
CA GLU A 141 3.00 11.52 19.73
C GLU A 141 2.75 12.89 20.39
N GLY A 142 1.48 13.22 20.66
CA GLY A 142 1.08 14.48 21.30
C GLY A 142 0.98 14.43 22.84
N PRO A 143 0.75 15.58 23.50
CA PRO A 143 0.50 15.62 24.94
C PRO A 143 -0.66 14.70 25.33
N MET A 144 -0.41 13.76 26.25
CA MET A 144 -1.35 12.69 26.60
C MET A 144 -2.77 13.18 26.91
N ALA A 145 -2.91 14.28 27.67
CA ALA A 145 -4.22 14.83 28.03
C ALA A 145 -5.02 15.29 26.80
N THR A 146 -4.40 16.07 25.92
CA THR A 146 -5.02 16.57 24.69
C THR A 146 -5.35 15.43 23.73
N THR A 147 -4.40 14.52 23.50
CA THR A 147 -4.60 13.38 22.60
C THR A 147 -5.69 12.43 23.11
N SER A 148 -5.77 12.20 24.42
CA SER A 148 -6.83 11.36 25.01
C SER A 148 -8.21 11.98 24.86
N ALA A 149 -8.33 13.31 25.08
CA ALA A 149 -9.58 14.02 24.89
C ALA A 149 -10.03 13.97 23.42
N GLU A 150 -9.10 14.17 22.49
CA GLU A 150 -9.33 14.08 21.05
C GLU A 150 -9.81 12.67 20.63
N LEU A 151 -9.07 11.63 21.04
CA LEU A 151 -9.44 10.23 20.76
C LEU A 151 -10.80 9.86 21.37
N GLY A 152 -11.09 10.33 22.59
CA GLY A 152 -12.38 10.14 23.24
C GLY A 152 -13.51 10.78 22.46
N ALA A 153 -13.31 12.00 21.95
CA ALA A 153 -14.29 12.71 21.13
C ALA A 153 -14.52 12.00 19.78
N ILE A 154 -13.45 11.56 19.10
CA ILE A 154 -13.54 10.78 17.85
C ILE A 154 -14.29 9.46 18.07
N LYS A 155 -13.98 8.73 19.15
CA LYS A 155 -14.67 7.48 19.52
C LYS A 155 -16.16 7.72 19.79
N ALA A 156 -16.49 8.77 20.54
CA ALA A 156 -17.88 9.14 20.79
C ALA A 156 -18.63 9.51 19.50
N LEU A 157 -17.95 10.16 18.56
CA LEU A 157 -18.50 10.48 17.25
C LEU A 157 -18.79 9.21 16.43
N ALA A 158 -17.84 8.27 16.36
CA ALA A 158 -18.05 6.99 15.69
C ALA A 158 -19.25 6.23 16.28
N LYS A 159 -19.39 6.24 17.62
CA LYS A 159 -20.56 5.67 18.30
C LYS A 159 -21.87 6.36 17.93
N ARG A 160 -21.89 7.69 17.78
CA ARG A 160 -23.09 8.43 17.32
C ARG A 160 -23.50 8.05 15.90
N PHE A 161 -22.54 7.80 15.02
CA PHE A 161 -22.81 7.36 13.66
C PHE A 161 -23.20 5.88 13.56
N ASP A 162 -23.07 5.11 14.63
CA ASP A 162 -23.17 3.64 14.63
C ASP A 162 -22.11 3.01 13.70
N ALA A 163 -20.90 3.58 13.73
CA ALA A 163 -19.79 3.23 12.85
C ALA A 163 -18.65 2.57 13.61
N GLU A 164 -17.97 1.61 12.97
CA GLU A 164 -16.69 1.09 13.42
C GLU A 164 -15.58 2.12 13.20
N LEU A 165 -14.64 2.27 14.14
CA LEU A 165 -13.52 3.21 14.00
C LEU A 165 -12.18 2.47 13.96
N TRP A 166 -11.51 2.52 12.82
CA TRP A 166 -10.16 1.96 12.65
C TRP A 166 -9.13 3.06 12.47
N MET A 167 -8.06 3.03 13.27
CA MET A 167 -6.99 4.02 13.22
C MET A 167 -5.63 3.38 13.01
N GLY A 168 -4.81 3.98 12.14
CA GLY A 168 -3.42 3.58 11.95
C GLY A 168 -2.48 4.23 12.98
N ALA A 169 -1.52 3.45 13.49
CA ALA A 169 -0.46 3.94 14.36
C ALA A 169 0.91 3.49 13.86
N GLN A 170 1.84 4.44 13.69
CA GLN A 170 3.21 4.12 13.32
C GLN A 170 4.04 3.84 14.58
N THR A 171 4.70 2.68 14.61
CA THR A 171 5.64 2.31 15.68
C THR A 171 7.09 2.44 15.20
N HIS A 172 8.00 2.69 16.14
CA HIS A 172 9.43 2.85 15.86
C HIS A 172 10.23 1.63 16.34
N ARG A 173 11.26 1.25 15.57
CA ARG A 173 12.09 0.06 15.84
C ARG A 173 12.81 0.13 17.19
N GLU A 174 13.15 1.34 17.63
CA GLU A 174 13.89 1.59 18.87
C GLU A 174 13.07 1.29 20.12
N VAL A 175 11.75 1.47 20.04
CA VAL A 175 10.85 1.42 21.21
C VAL A 175 9.96 0.18 21.19
N THR A 176 9.68 -0.37 20.00
CA THR A 176 8.77 -1.51 19.84
C THR A 176 9.54 -2.75 19.45
N SER A 177 9.45 -3.80 20.27
CA SER A 177 10.01 -5.12 19.96
C SER A 177 9.43 -5.65 18.64
N ILE A 178 10.13 -6.59 18.00
CA ILE A 178 9.60 -7.25 16.80
C ILE A 178 8.31 -8.01 17.14
N HIS A 179 8.24 -8.54 18.36
CA HIS A 179 7.17 -9.40 18.85
C HIS A 179 6.51 -8.81 20.12
N PRO A 180 5.71 -7.73 20.01
CA PRO A 180 5.07 -7.11 21.16
C PRO A 180 3.95 -8.01 21.70
N THR A 181 3.82 -8.13 23.02
CA THR A 181 2.76 -8.93 23.68
C THR A 181 1.64 -8.07 24.26
N ARG A 182 1.76 -6.75 24.17
CA ARG A 182 0.84 -5.75 24.71
C ARG A 182 0.83 -4.54 23.77
N ILE A 183 -0.10 -3.61 23.97
CA ILE A 183 -0.08 -2.32 23.27
C ILE A 183 1.23 -1.59 23.59
N THR A 184 1.93 -1.12 22.56
CA THR A 184 3.22 -0.44 22.68
C THR A 184 3.10 1.05 22.34
N ALA A 185 4.17 1.80 22.61
CA ALA A 185 4.27 3.18 22.15
C ALA A 185 4.12 3.26 20.62
N PRO A 186 3.45 4.30 20.09
CA PRO A 186 2.92 5.46 20.82
C PRO A 186 1.51 5.27 21.43
N CYS A 187 0.88 4.10 21.25
CA CYS A 187 -0.51 3.87 21.66
C CYS A 187 -0.69 3.45 23.12
N SER A 188 0.36 2.98 23.80
CA SER A 188 0.28 2.46 25.17
C SER A 188 -0.36 3.41 26.20
N PRO A 189 -0.18 4.74 26.16
CA PRO A 189 -0.86 5.64 27.11
C PRO A 189 -2.38 5.69 26.95
N PHE A 190 -2.91 5.27 25.79
CA PHE A 190 -4.32 5.36 25.41
C PHE A 190 -5.03 4.00 25.44
N GLU A 191 -4.42 3.00 26.06
CA GLU A 191 -4.93 1.62 26.13
C GLU A 191 -6.38 1.53 26.62
N SER A 192 -6.81 2.40 27.54
CA SER A 192 -8.19 2.41 28.05
C SER A 192 -9.24 2.81 26.99
N LEU A 193 -8.85 3.56 25.96
CA LEU A 193 -9.73 4.00 24.89
C LEU A 193 -9.78 3.01 23.72
N ILE A 194 -8.73 2.20 23.56
CA ILE A 194 -8.58 1.23 22.47
C ILE A 194 -9.34 -0.05 22.85
N ASP A 195 -10.30 -0.47 22.04
CA ASP A 195 -11.04 -1.70 22.28
C ASP A 195 -10.30 -2.88 21.64
N VAL A 196 -9.92 -2.78 20.37
CA VAL A 196 -9.13 -3.81 19.68
C VAL A 196 -7.78 -3.24 19.25
N ALA A 197 -6.70 -3.97 19.52
CA ALA A 197 -5.36 -3.57 19.07
C ALA A 197 -4.72 -4.69 18.28
N LEU A 198 -4.26 -4.37 17.06
CA LEU A 198 -3.56 -5.27 16.17
C LEU A 198 -2.14 -4.76 15.95
N PHE A 199 -1.18 -5.68 15.83
CA PHE A 199 0.18 -5.37 15.42
C PHE A 199 0.53 -6.13 14.16
N LEU A 200 1.02 -5.41 13.15
CA LEU A 200 1.58 -5.99 11.94
C LEU A 200 3.07 -6.29 12.21
N GLU A 201 3.36 -7.56 12.47
CA GLU A 201 4.71 -8.06 12.72
C GLU A 201 5.40 -8.34 11.37
N PRO A 202 6.45 -7.57 11.01
CA PRO A 202 7.16 -7.80 9.77
C PRO A 202 8.09 -9.02 9.91
N HIS A 203 7.91 -10.00 9.03
CA HIS A 203 8.87 -11.07 8.77
C HIS A 203 9.54 -10.86 7.40
N GLU A 204 10.56 -11.65 7.06
CA GLU A 204 11.39 -11.42 5.86
C GLU A 204 10.56 -11.29 4.56
N ASP A 205 9.59 -12.19 4.36
CA ASP A 205 8.75 -12.26 3.16
C ASP A 205 7.23 -12.20 3.48
N GLN A 206 6.84 -11.98 4.75
CA GLN A 206 5.45 -12.07 5.23
C GLN A 206 5.13 -11.04 6.32
N VAL A 207 3.83 -10.80 6.57
CA VAL A 207 3.36 -10.00 7.70
C VAL A 207 2.42 -10.85 8.53
N THR A 208 2.73 -11.01 9.81
CA THR A 208 1.82 -11.67 10.74
C THR A 208 0.96 -10.61 11.41
N VAL A 209 -0.36 -10.80 11.43
CA VAL A 209 -1.24 -9.96 12.26
C VAL A 209 -1.34 -10.59 13.63
N ARG A 210 -0.92 -9.85 14.64
CA ARG A 210 -1.04 -10.24 16.04
C ARG A 210 -2.13 -9.42 16.72
N LEU A 211 -3.03 -10.11 17.43
CA LEU A 211 -3.97 -9.49 18.34
C LEU A 211 -3.27 -9.18 19.67
N LEU A 212 -3.29 -7.91 20.07
CA LEU A 212 -2.68 -7.42 21.31
C LEU A 212 -3.70 -7.08 22.38
N LYS A 213 -4.92 -6.73 21.96
CA LYS A 213 -6.05 -6.45 22.85
C LYS A 213 -7.35 -6.78 22.13
N ASP A 214 -8.28 -7.39 22.85
CA ASP A 214 -9.64 -7.67 22.39
C ASP A 214 -10.68 -7.23 23.42
N HIS A 215 -11.22 -6.04 23.24
CA HIS A 215 -12.17 -5.35 24.10
C HIS A 215 -11.71 -5.28 25.57
N GLY A 216 -12.03 -6.32 26.35
CA GLY A 216 -11.54 -6.56 27.71
C GLY A 216 -11.39 -8.04 28.04
N LYS A 217 -11.37 -8.90 27.01
CA LYS A 217 -11.21 -10.34 27.15
C LYS A 217 -9.71 -10.67 27.17
N PRO A 218 -9.30 -11.70 27.93
CA PRO A 218 -7.95 -12.21 27.82
C PRO A 218 -7.72 -12.63 26.37
N VAL A 219 -6.62 -12.17 25.76
CA VAL A 219 -6.21 -12.63 24.44
C VAL A 219 -5.74 -14.07 24.62
N VAL A 220 -6.66 -15.01 24.43
CA VAL A 220 -6.38 -16.44 24.51
C VAL A 220 -5.97 -16.88 23.11
N ASP A 221 -4.76 -17.40 23.04
CA ASP A 221 -4.14 -17.99 21.86
C ASP A 221 -3.63 -17.02 20.78
N GLU A 222 -2.43 -17.34 20.29
CA GLU A 222 -1.74 -16.58 19.26
C GLU A 222 -2.50 -16.72 17.94
N THR A 223 -3.50 -15.87 17.71
CA THR A 223 -4.08 -15.71 16.37
C THR A 223 -2.95 -15.21 15.47
N ARG A 224 -2.27 -16.14 14.79
CA ARG A 224 -1.22 -15.88 13.81
C ARG A 224 -1.87 -15.93 12.44
N LEU A 225 -2.41 -14.80 12.02
CA LEU A 225 -2.80 -14.64 10.64
C LEU A 225 -1.54 -14.33 9.84
N PHE A 226 -1.06 -15.32 9.11
CA PHE A 226 -0.01 -15.12 8.13
C PHE A 226 -0.65 -14.48 6.91
N LEU A 227 -0.43 -13.17 6.78
CA LEU A 227 -0.95 -12.39 5.69
C LEU A 227 0.19 -12.05 4.74
N ASN A 228 -0.11 -12.13 3.45
CA ASN A 228 0.79 -11.55 2.48
C ASN A 228 0.84 -10.01 2.65
N PRO A 229 2.00 -9.35 2.77
CA PRO A 229 2.08 -7.92 3.10
C PRO A 229 1.26 -6.97 2.22
N ASP A 230 1.09 -7.32 0.95
CA ASP A 230 0.50 -6.42 -0.05
C ASP A 230 -0.92 -6.82 -0.40
N THR A 231 -1.19 -8.12 -0.50
CA THR A 231 -2.52 -8.62 -0.83
C THR A 231 -3.32 -9.09 0.36
N LEU A 232 -2.66 -9.22 1.52
CA LEU A 232 -3.16 -9.75 2.79
C LEU A 232 -4.08 -10.96 2.65
N ALA A 233 -3.89 -11.72 1.58
CA ALA A 233 -4.45 -13.04 1.41
C ALA A 233 -3.90 -13.94 2.54
N LEU A 234 -4.77 -14.80 3.07
CA LEU A 234 -4.36 -15.85 3.99
C LEU A 234 -3.31 -16.70 3.29
N ILE A 235 -2.20 -16.86 3.97
CA ILE A 235 -1.25 -17.91 3.66
C ILE A 235 -1.73 -19.12 4.45
N GLU A 236 -2.11 -20.21 3.76
CA GLU A 236 -2.54 -21.44 4.43
C GLU A 236 -1.43 -21.90 5.39
N ALA A 237 -1.76 -21.98 6.67
CA ALA A 237 -0.86 -22.56 7.67
C ALA A 237 -1.01 -24.08 7.57
N SER A 238 0.01 -24.78 7.05
CA SER A 238 0.10 -26.23 7.26
C SER A 238 0.39 -26.51 8.74
N GLU A 239 -0.38 -27.40 9.36
CA GLU A 239 -0.17 -27.84 10.75
C GLU A 239 1.21 -28.48 10.97
N GLU A 240 1.87 -28.88 9.87
CA GLU A 240 3.24 -29.38 9.87
C GLU A 240 4.22 -28.25 9.48
N GLN A 241 4.97 -27.75 10.48
CA GLN A 241 6.15 -26.84 10.40
C GLN A 241 5.90 -25.31 10.35
N PRO A 242 6.01 -24.60 11.50
CA PRO A 242 5.88 -23.14 11.58
C PRO A 242 7.10 -22.33 11.09
N THR A 243 8.10 -22.93 10.44
CA THR A 243 9.43 -22.31 10.27
C THR A 243 9.88 -22.05 8.83
N ALA A 244 9.10 -22.47 7.82
CA ALA A 244 9.40 -22.14 6.43
C ALA A 244 8.39 -21.09 5.92
N PRO A 245 8.81 -19.92 5.44
CA PRO A 245 7.90 -18.97 4.83
C PRO A 245 7.24 -19.63 3.61
N HIS A 246 5.92 -19.82 3.66
CA HIS A 246 5.15 -20.14 2.47
C HIS A 246 5.38 -19.02 1.44
N ARG A 247 6.23 -19.30 0.46
CA ARG A 247 6.54 -18.35 -0.60
C ARG A 247 5.39 -18.38 -1.59
N LEU A 248 4.74 -17.24 -1.82
CA LEU A 248 3.73 -17.17 -2.87
C LEU A 248 4.36 -17.53 -4.20
N GLY A 249 3.64 -18.33 -4.99
CA GLY A 249 4.05 -18.61 -6.37
C GLY A 249 4.16 -17.32 -7.18
N PRO A 250 4.96 -17.30 -8.26
CA PRO A 250 5.16 -16.10 -9.09
C PRO A 250 3.84 -15.49 -9.62
N THR A 251 2.81 -16.31 -9.84
CA THR A 251 1.49 -15.89 -10.33
C THR A 251 0.74 -14.96 -9.37
N ALA A 252 1.15 -14.90 -8.11
CA ALA A 252 0.59 -13.99 -7.12
C ALA A 252 1.17 -12.57 -7.18
N TYR A 253 2.26 -12.38 -7.94
CA TYR A 253 2.96 -11.11 -8.12
C TYR A 253 2.50 -10.41 -9.40
N THR A 254 2.57 -9.08 -9.39
CA THR A 254 2.25 -8.17 -10.49
C THR A 254 3.38 -7.17 -10.67
N LEU A 255 4.01 -7.21 -11.85
CA LEU A 255 4.95 -6.20 -12.31
C LEU A 255 4.18 -4.97 -12.81
N LEU A 256 4.51 -3.80 -12.26
CA LEU A 256 4.03 -2.50 -12.71
C LEU A 256 5.13 -1.82 -13.53
N SER A 257 4.87 -1.45 -14.78
CA SER A 257 5.85 -0.75 -15.62
C SER A 257 5.20 0.14 -16.68
N GLY A 258 6.00 0.93 -17.38
CA GLY A 258 5.56 1.69 -18.56
C GLY A 258 5.75 0.95 -19.88
N GLY A 259 6.31 -0.28 -19.87
CA GLY A 259 6.58 -1.10 -21.05
C GLY A 259 7.56 -0.48 -22.06
N ALA A 260 8.48 0.39 -21.65
CA ALA A 260 9.49 0.99 -22.51
C ALA A 260 10.57 -0.03 -22.95
N GLN A 261 11.29 0.29 -24.02
CA GLN A 261 12.51 -0.43 -24.40
C GLN A 261 13.59 -0.27 -23.32
N GLY A 262 14.46 -1.28 -23.18
CA GLY A 262 15.54 -1.30 -22.19
C GLY A 262 15.13 -2.05 -20.93
N ALA A 263 15.35 -1.43 -19.76
CA ALA A 263 15.13 -2.07 -18.46
C ALA A 263 13.69 -2.61 -18.30
N GLU A 264 12.67 -1.82 -18.61
CA GLU A 264 11.25 -2.22 -18.47
C GLU A 264 10.90 -3.45 -19.33
N SER A 265 11.48 -3.55 -20.53
CA SER A 265 11.29 -4.72 -21.38
C SER A 265 11.96 -5.97 -20.83
N GLU A 266 13.12 -5.82 -20.18
CA GLU A 266 13.82 -6.90 -19.51
C GLU A 266 13.05 -7.40 -18.28
N PHE A 267 12.56 -6.48 -17.43
CA PHE A 267 11.67 -6.82 -16.31
C PHE A 267 10.44 -7.59 -16.80
N GLY A 268 9.79 -7.10 -17.86
CA GLY A 268 8.62 -7.76 -18.44
C GLY A 268 8.90 -9.14 -19.04
N MET A 269 10.05 -9.33 -19.69
CA MET A 269 10.46 -10.63 -20.21
C MET A 269 10.62 -11.67 -19.09
N TRP A 270 11.29 -11.30 -18.00
CA TRP A 270 11.45 -12.21 -16.85
C TRP A 270 10.14 -12.44 -16.10
N ALA A 271 9.30 -11.40 -15.96
CA ALA A 271 7.96 -11.55 -15.41
C ALA A 271 7.13 -12.55 -16.21
N GLU A 272 7.12 -12.44 -17.53
CA GLU A 272 6.45 -13.39 -18.42
C GLU A 272 7.00 -14.81 -18.27
N ARG A 273 8.33 -14.98 -18.25
CA ARG A 273 8.98 -16.29 -18.09
C ARG A 273 8.58 -16.99 -16.79
N TYR A 274 8.47 -16.25 -15.69
CA TYR A 274 8.06 -16.80 -14.39
C TYR A 274 6.55 -16.81 -14.20
N LYS A 275 5.74 -16.37 -15.16
CA LYS A 275 4.27 -16.24 -15.05
C LYS A 275 3.82 -15.21 -13.99
N VAL A 276 4.65 -14.23 -13.69
CA VAL A 276 4.27 -13.02 -12.95
C VAL A 276 3.27 -12.22 -13.80
N GLN A 277 2.25 -11.65 -13.15
CA GLN A 277 1.28 -10.78 -13.80
C GLN A 277 1.96 -9.48 -14.24
N GLU A 278 1.41 -8.81 -15.25
CA GLU A 278 2.02 -7.60 -15.81
C GLU A 278 0.92 -6.56 -15.99
N MET A 279 1.18 -5.35 -15.50
CA MET A 279 0.42 -4.14 -15.81
C MET A 279 1.38 -3.15 -16.48
N THR A 280 1.18 -2.98 -17.78
CA THR A 280 1.96 -2.07 -18.61
C THR A 280 1.13 -0.82 -18.85
N PHE A 281 1.38 0.22 -18.06
CA PHE A 281 0.63 1.47 -18.16
C PHE A 281 1.02 2.24 -19.41
N SER A 282 0.01 2.66 -20.17
CA SER A 282 0.14 3.56 -21.31
C SER A 282 -0.99 4.58 -21.34
N PHE A 283 -1.00 5.44 -22.35
CA PHE A 283 -2.05 6.41 -22.63
C PHE A 283 -2.24 6.55 -24.14
N ALA A 284 -3.36 7.10 -24.56
CA ALA A 284 -3.67 7.33 -25.97
C ALA A 284 -2.52 8.02 -26.72
N GLY A 285 -2.09 7.44 -27.85
CA GLY A 285 -0.99 7.96 -28.66
C GLY A 285 0.42 7.50 -28.23
N ARG A 286 0.57 6.76 -27.13
CA ARG A 286 1.82 6.10 -26.74
C ARG A 286 1.72 4.59 -26.96
N ALA A 287 2.52 4.07 -27.88
CA ALA A 287 2.67 2.62 -28.07
C ALA A 287 3.83 2.10 -27.19
N PRO A 288 3.57 1.33 -26.12
CA PRO A 288 4.64 0.70 -25.35
C PRO A 288 5.32 -0.40 -26.19
N HIS A 289 6.60 -0.66 -25.92
CA HIS A 289 7.34 -1.76 -26.56
C HIS A 289 6.78 -3.10 -26.11
N ARG A 290 6.48 -3.24 -24.81
CA ARG A 290 5.75 -4.38 -24.26
C ARG A 290 4.25 -4.26 -24.51
N LYS A 291 3.63 -5.32 -25.02
CA LYS A 291 2.19 -5.36 -25.33
C LYS A 291 1.37 -6.20 -24.33
N ARG A 292 2.04 -6.93 -23.43
CA ARG A 292 1.38 -7.77 -22.43
C ARG A 292 0.88 -6.91 -21.29
N GLY A 293 -0.38 -7.16 -20.88
CA GLY A 293 -1.01 -6.49 -19.75
C GLY A 293 -1.15 -4.98 -19.89
N VAL A 294 -1.33 -4.48 -21.13
CA VAL A 294 -1.45 -3.03 -21.36
C VAL A 294 -2.72 -2.50 -20.68
N VAL A 295 -2.53 -1.47 -19.85
CA VAL A 295 -3.59 -0.69 -19.24
C VAL A 295 -3.49 0.71 -19.82
N GLU A 296 -4.41 1.04 -20.74
CA GLU A 296 -4.50 2.39 -21.29
C GLU A 296 -5.26 3.29 -20.30
N LEU A 297 -4.55 4.28 -19.75
CA LEU A 297 -5.10 5.26 -18.82
C LEU A 297 -5.89 6.31 -19.61
N ASP A 298 -7.15 6.49 -19.23
CA ASP A 298 -7.96 7.61 -19.72
C ASP A 298 -7.49 8.95 -19.14
N GLU A 299 -8.02 10.04 -19.68
CA GLU A 299 -7.62 11.41 -19.28
C GLU A 299 -7.89 11.70 -17.80
N GLU A 300 -8.94 11.14 -17.22
CA GLU A 300 -9.29 11.35 -15.82
C GLU A 300 -8.30 10.62 -14.90
N THR A 301 -8.06 9.34 -15.18
CA THR A 301 -7.12 8.52 -14.42
C THR A 301 -5.71 9.07 -14.54
N LEU A 302 -5.26 9.43 -15.76
CA LEU A 302 -3.92 9.96 -15.99
C LEU A 302 -3.66 11.27 -15.22
N ARG A 303 -4.70 12.08 -15.00
CA ARG A 303 -4.61 13.33 -14.21
C ARG A 303 -4.38 13.09 -12.72
N LEU A 304 -4.71 11.92 -12.18
CA LEU A 304 -4.38 11.59 -10.78
C LEU A 304 -2.87 11.60 -10.53
N GLY A 305 -2.09 11.25 -11.56
CA GLY A 305 -0.63 11.37 -11.55
C GLY A 305 -0.10 12.75 -11.89
N ALA A 306 -0.93 13.81 -11.95
CA ALA A 306 -0.49 15.13 -12.34
C ALA A 306 0.51 15.72 -11.35
N VAL A 307 1.60 16.26 -11.87
CA VAL A 307 2.70 16.81 -11.06
C VAL A 307 3.12 18.15 -11.65
N SER A 308 3.42 19.11 -10.78
CA SER A 308 3.94 20.41 -11.20
C SER A 308 5.34 20.25 -11.82
N PRO A 309 5.61 20.78 -13.02
CA PRO A 309 6.95 20.75 -13.61
C PRO A 309 8.01 21.41 -12.70
N ALA A 310 7.64 22.48 -11.98
CA ALA A 310 8.53 23.13 -11.04
C ALA A 310 8.89 22.22 -9.85
N TYR A 311 7.96 21.36 -9.42
CA TYR A 311 8.22 20.36 -8.39
C TYR A 311 9.21 19.30 -8.89
N VAL A 312 9.03 18.80 -10.12
CA VAL A 312 9.97 17.83 -10.72
C VAL A 312 11.36 18.42 -10.86
N ASP A 313 11.45 19.64 -11.39
CA ASP A 313 12.73 20.34 -11.56
C ASP A 313 13.45 20.53 -10.21
N ALA A 314 12.68 20.82 -9.15
CA ALA A 314 13.21 20.98 -7.79
C ALA A 314 13.65 19.65 -7.16
N GLN A 315 12.92 18.55 -7.36
CA GLN A 315 13.26 17.24 -6.77
C GLN A 315 14.40 16.53 -7.51
N LEU A 316 14.50 16.72 -8.83
CA LEU A 316 15.50 16.05 -9.67
C LEU A 316 16.69 16.94 -10.04
N HIS A 317 16.73 18.17 -9.50
CA HIS A 317 17.77 19.19 -9.70
C HIS A 317 18.16 19.45 -11.16
N ARG A 318 17.21 19.32 -12.08
CA ARG A 318 17.45 19.48 -13.53
C ARG A 318 16.18 19.89 -14.25
N LYS A 319 16.33 20.51 -15.42
CA LYS A 319 15.19 20.89 -16.25
C LYS A 319 14.81 19.77 -17.21
N PHE A 320 13.51 19.49 -17.29
CA PHE A 320 12.96 18.52 -18.26
C PHE A 320 12.21 19.20 -19.40
N PRO A 321 12.01 18.49 -20.54
CA PRO A 321 11.16 18.98 -21.62
C PRO A 321 9.74 19.27 -21.13
N ARG A 322 9.20 20.44 -21.50
CA ARG A 322 7.84 20.86 -21.14
C ARG A 322 6.82 20.46 -22.21
N THR A 323 6.99 19.28 -22.79
CA THR A 323 6.07 18.75 -23.80
C THR A 323 4.93 17.99 -23.13
N GLU A 324 3.74 18.01 -23.73
CA GLU A 324 2.59 17.26 -23.23
C GLU A 324 2.92 15.76 -23.10
N THR A 325 3.58 15.18 -24.10
CA THR A 325 4.00 13.77 -24.07
C THR A 325 4.92 13.45 -22.90
N PHE A 326 5.82 14.36 -22.53
CA PHE A 326 6.70 14.15 -21.38
C PHE A 326 5.93 14.26 -20.06
N GLN A 327 5.01 15.21 -19.94
CA GLN A 327 4.14 15.33 -18.76
C GLN A 327 3.27 14.07 -18.58
N ARG A 328 2.68 13.55 -19.66
CA ARG A 328 1.92 12.30 -19.67
C ARG A 328 2.77 11.09 -19.30
N MET A 329 4.04 11.09 -19.67
CA MET A 329 4.99 10.06 -19.23
C MET A 329 5.22 10.12 -17.71
N LEU A 330 5.42 11.31 -17.12
CA LEU A 330 5.58 11.46 -15.67
C LEU A 330 4.33 11.04 -14.90
N GLN A 331 3.14 11.39 -15.42
CA GLN A 331 1.86 10.93 -14.89
C GLN A 331 1.77 9.40 -14.90
N THR A 332 2.17 8.76 -16.01
CA THR A 332 2.19 7.29 -16.12
C THR A 332 3.14 6.65 -15.11
N ILE A 333 4.31 7.26 -14.84
CA ILE A 333 5.27 6.78 -13.84
C ILE A 333 4.66 6.84 -12.43
N TRP A 334 3.84 7.85 -12.14
CA TRP A 334 3.14 7.92 -10.87
C TRP A 334 2.22 6.70 -10.65
N HIS A 335 1.46 6.28 -11.65
CA HIS A 335 0.61 5.07 -11.56
C HIS A 335 1.41 3.77 -11.39
N GLN A 336 2.61 3.71 -11.99
CA GLN A 336 3.51 2.57 -11.78
C GLN A 336 3.94 2.45 -10.32
N VAL A 337 4.16 3.58 -9.63
CA VAL A 337 4.75 3.63 -8.29
C VAL A 337 3.69 3.73 -7.20
N SER A 338 2.56 4.38 -7.42
CA SER A 338 1.56 4.71 -6.39
C SER A 338 0.95 3.48 -5.72
N SER A 339 0.69 2.41 -6.49
CA SER A 339 0.17 1.13 -5.97
C SER A 339 1.24 0.04 -5.79
N ALA A 340 2.53 0.37 -6.00
CA ALA A 340 3.63 -0.56 -5.76
C ALA A 340 3.97 -0.64 -4.27
N GLY A 341 4.29 -1.84 -3.78
CA GLY A 341 4.87 -2.04 -2.44
C GLY A 341 6.38 -1.77 -2.41
N GLU A 342 7.08 -1.95 -3.53
CA GLU A 342 8.51 -1.64 -3.69
C GLU A 342 8.86 -1.27 -5.14
N VAL A 343 10.00 -0.59 -5.33
CA VAL A 343 10.43 -0.07 -6.64
C VAL A 343 11.85 -0.50 -6.96
N PHE A 344 12.04 -1.13 -8.13
CA PHE A 344 13.34 -1.48 -8.69
C PHE A 344 13.63 -0.60 -9.90
N VAL A 345 14.81 0.02 -9.90
CA VAL A 345 15.26 0.91 -10.97
C VAL A 345 16.61 0.42 -11.50
N VAL A 346 16.76 0.30 -12.82
CA VAL A 346 18.07 0.16 -13.45
C VAL A 346 18.48 1.51 -14.03
N GLY A 347 19.58 2.08 -13.57
CA GLY A 347 19.96 3.44 -13.96
C GLY A 347 21.34 3.83 -13.49
N HIS A 348 21.50 5.11 -13.18
CA HIS A 348 22.73 5.65 -12.62
C HIS A 348 22.42 6.70 -11.56
N ILE A 349 23.05 6.60 -10.39
CA ILE A 349 22.89 7.55 -9.29
C ILE A 349 23.91 8.67 -9.47
N MET A 350 23.42 9.90 -9.59
CA MET A 350 24.24 11.08 -9.81
C MET A 350 24.85 11.59 -8.50
N GLY A 351 25.88 12.44 -8.60
CA GLY A 351 26.57 13.01 -7.42
C GLY A 351 25.69 13.85 -6.49
N ASP A 352 24.51 14.28 -6.96
CA ASP A 352 23.50 14.99 -6.17
C ASP A 352 22.48 14.04 -5.49
N GLY A 353 22.70 12.72 -5.59
CA GLY A 353 21.85 11.68 -5.02
C GLY A 353 20.60 11.34 -5.84
N THR A 354 20.37 11.98 -6.98
CA THR A 354 19.21 11.70 -7.84
C THR A 354 19.56 10.66 -8.92
N VAL A 355 18.58 9.88 -9.37
CA VAL A 355 18.81 8.91 -10.46
C VAL A 355 18.67 9.60 -11.82
N ARG A 356 19.53 9.24 -12.79
CA ARG A 356 19.58 9.87 -14.12
C ARG A 356 18.28 9.64 -14.92
N GLY A 357 17.78 10.70 -15.57
CA GLY A 357 16.70 10.64 -16.57
C GLY A 357 15.28 10.63 -16.00
N GLY A 358 14.27 10.36 -16.85
CA GLY A 358 12.87 10.26 -16.42
C GLY A 358 12.60 9.13 -15.44
N THR A 359 13.47 8.12 -15.41
CA THR A 359 13.47 7.02 -14.44
C THR A 359 13.81 7.47 -13.03
N GLY A 360 14.50 8.61 -12.88
CA GLY A 360 14.72 9.22 -11.58
C GLY A 360 13.43 9.68 -10.90
N TRP A 361 12.41 10.02 -11.68
CA TRP A 361 11.11 10.38 -11.11
C TRP A 361 10.47 9.22 -10.34
N ALA A 362 10.62 7.98 -10.82
CA ALA A 362 10.11 6.81 -10.10
C ALA A 362 10.82 6.60 -8.76
N ALA A 363 12.15 6.80 -8.74
CA ALA A 363 12.94 6.71 -7.52
C ALA A 363 12.54 7.80 -6.50
N GLU A 364 12.34 9.04 -6.96
CA GLU A 364 11.88 10.15 -6.10
C GLU A 364 10.48 9.91 -5.55
N LEU A 365 9.54 9.45 -6.37
CA LEU A 365 8.20 9.10 -5.91
C LEU A 365 8.24 8.00 -4.86
N ALA A 366 9.06 6.98 -5.04
CA ALA A 366 9.22 5.92 -4.05
C ALA A 366 9.79 6.46 -2.74
N ARG A 367 10.81 7.34 -2.80
CA ARG A 367 11.37 8.03 -1.63
C ARG A 367 10.32 8.87 -0.91
N HIS A 368 9.55 9.66 -1.66
CA HIS A 368 8.48 10.51 -1.14
C HIS A 368 7.38 9.71 -0.45
N PHE A 369 6.97 8.58 -1.04
CA PHE A 369 6.00 7.65 -0.44
C PHE A 369 6.61 6.71 0.61
N LYS A 370 7.89 6.89 0.97
CA LYS A 370 8.62 6.07 1.95
C LYS A 370 8.57 4.57 1.63
N LYS A 371 8.59 4.23 0.34
CA LYS A 371 8.59 2.85 -0.17
C LYS A 371 10.03 2.33 -0.28
N PRO A 372 10.27 1.03 -0.06
CA PRO A 372 11.54 0.42 -0.41
C PRO A 372 11.87 0.69 -1.89
N VAL A 373 13.04 1.28 -2.13
CA VAL A 373 13.54 1.60 -3.47
C VAL A 373 14.97 1.10 -3.62
N HIS A 374 15.18 0.34 -4.69
CA HIS A 374 16.44 -0.30 -5.03
C HIS A 374 16.86 0.13 -6.43
N VAL A 375 18.08 0.65 -6.56
CA VAL A 375 18.65 1.09 -7.83
C VAL A 375 19.85 0.21 -8.14
N PHE A 376 19.84 -0.49 -9.28
CA PHE A 376 21.06 -1.03 -9.85
C PHE A 376 21.75 0.09 -10.63
N ASP A 377 22.90 0.53 -10.12
CA ASP A 377 23.70 1.57 -10.75
C ASP A 377 24.65 0.95 -11.77
N GLN A 378 24.43 1.24 -13.04
CA GLN A 378 25.22 0.69 -14.15
C GLN A 378 26.66 1.25 -14.19
N GLU A 379 26.98 2.34 -13.50
CA GLU A 379 28.37 2.85 -13.45
C GLU A 379 29.18 2.21 -12.31
N THR A 380 28.53 1.84 -11.21
CA THR A 380 29.19 1.18 -10.06
C THR A 380 28.96 -0.33 -10.03
N HIS A 381 28.13 -0.87 -10.92
CA HIS A 381 27.80 -2.28 -11.08
C HIS A 381 27.25 -2.96 -9.80
N GLN A 382 26.53 -2.21 -8.98
CA GLN A 382 26.01 -2.69 -7.70
C GLN A 382 24.57 -2.23 -7.42
N TRP A 383 23.88 -2.99 -6.58
CA TRP A 383 22.57 -2.61 -6.05
C TRP A 383 22.73 -1.63 -4.89
N MET A 384 21.96 -0.55 -4.93
CA MET A 384 21.92 0.50 -3.94
C MET A 384 20.49 0.64 -3.40
N SER A 385 20.33 0.84 -2.09
CA SER A 385 19.03 1.08 -1.47
C SER A 385 19.01 2.43 -0.76
N TRP A 386 17.91 3.16 -0.86
CA TRP A 386 17.71 4.38 -0.08
C TRP A 386 17.44 4.03 1.38
N GLN A 387 18.22 4.59 2.31
CA GLN A 387 18.05 4.38 3.77
C GLN A 387 17.64 5.67 4.50
N GLY A 388 16.77 6.48 3.89
CA GLY A 388 16.25 7.71 4.49
C GLY A 388 17.12 8.94 4.21
N GLU A 389 18.44 8.80 4.32
CA GLU A 389 19.39 9.91 4.14
C GLU A 389 20.33 9.73 2.96
N ALA A 390 20.73 8.48 2.67
CA ALA A 390 21.71 8.18 1.64
C ALA A 390 21.42 6.85 0.94
N TRP A 391 21.94 6.73 -0.28
CA TRP A 391 22.06 5.47 -0.99
C TRP A 391 23.17 4.63 -0.35
N LYS A 392 22.85 3.40 0.04
CA LYS A 392 23.85 2.46 0.55
C LYS A 392 23.90 1.21 -0.31
N PRO A 393 25.11 0.65 -0.55
CA PRO A 393 25.24 -0.62 -1.26
C PRO A 393 24.54 -1.72 -0.47
N ILE A 394 23.90 -2.61 -1.22
CA ILE A 394 23.22 -3.80 -0.68
C ILE A 394 23.60 -5.02 -1.51
N GLU A 395 23.51 -6.18 -0.87
CA GLU A 395 23.48 -7.46 -1.59
C GLU A 395 22.32 -7.48 -2.60
N PRO A 396 22.45 -8.23 -3.72
CA PRO A 396 21.39 -8.33 -4.71
C PRO A 396 20.03 -8.65 -4.07
N PRO A 397 19.02 -7.77 -4.22
CA PRO A 397 17.76 -7.89 -3.52
C PRO A 397 16.92 -9.05 -4.06
N ARG A 398 15.78 -9.27 -3.40
CA ARG A 398 14.69 -10.15 -3.85
C ARG A 398 13.43 -9.30 -3.95
N ILE A 399 12.53 -9.67 -4.85
CA ILE A 399 11.19 -9.07 -4.90
C ILE A 399 10.42 -9.62 -3.70
N ARG A 400 10.14 -8.75 -2.74
CA ARG A 400 9.41 -9.08 -1.51
C ARG A 400 7.94 -8.72 -1.59
N ARG A 401 7.58 -7.77 -2.47
CA ARG A 401 6.24 -7.22 -2.57
C ARG A 401 5.50 -7.76 -3.77
N THR A 402 4.24 -8.18 -3.60
CA THR A 402 3.43 -8.76 -4.68
C THR A 402 3.10 -7.74 -5.76
N ARG A 403 3.11 -6.45 -5.43
CA ARG A 403 3.03 -5.38 -6.43
C ARG A 403 4.37 -4.66 -6.40
N PHE A 404 5.12 -4.71 -7.49
CA PHE A 404 6.42 -4.04 -7.57
C PHE A 404 6.57 -3.30 -8.88
N THR A 405 7.26 -2.16 -8.84
CA THR A 405 7.62 -1.42 -10.05
C THR A 405 8.96 -1.91 -10.57
N GLY A 406 9.04 -2.22 -11.86
CA GLY A 406 10.31 -2.42 -12.56
C GLY A 406 10.46 -1.35 -13.64
N THR A 407 11.38 -0.41 -13.44
CA THR A 407 11.64 0.68 -14.40
C THR A 407 13.14 0.91 -14.57
N GLY A 408 13.52 1.75 -15.53
CA GLY A 408 14.93 2.06 -15.74
C GLY A 408 15.27 2.55 -17.13
N THR A 409 16.57 2.68 -17.34
CA THR A 409 17.18 3.22 -18.55
C THR A 409 16.70 2.51 -19.82
N ARG A 410 16.62 3.28 -20.92
CA ARG A 410 16.43 2.74 -22.27
C ARG A 410 17.72 2.09 -22.81
N PHE A 411 18.86 2.50 -22.28
CA PHE A 411 20.19 2.01 -22.64
C PHE A 411 20.66 1.02 -21.57
N LEU A 412 20.06 -0.16 -21.58
CA LEU A 412 20.36 -1.25 -20.66
C LEU A 412 21.69 -1.90 -21.05
N THR A 413 22.66 -1.97 -20.13
CA THR A 413 23.92 -2.72 -20.35
C THR A 413 23.74 -4.20 -20.08
N ASP A 414 24.74 -5.02 -20.43
CA ASP A 414 24.72 -6.45 -20.15
C ASP A 414 24.72 -6.73 -18.63
N GLU A 415 25.42 -5.93 -17.85
CA GLU A 415 25.40 -6.02 -16.38
C GLU A 415 24.03 -5.63 -15.82
N GLY A 416 23.40 -4.59 -16.37
CA GLY A 416 22.02 -4.23 -16.01
C GLY A 416 21.03 -5.34 -16.34
N ARG A 417 21.22 -6.01 -17.48
CA ARG A 417 20.42 -7.18 -17.88
C ARG A 417 20.61 -8.35 -16.90
N GLU A 418 21.86 -8.66 -16.56
CA GLU A 418 22.18 -9.73 -15.62
C GLU A 418 21.68 -9.41 -14.19
N ALA A 419 21.66 -8.14 -13.79
CA ALA A 419 21.09 -7.71 -12.51
C ALA A 419 19.58 -7.98 -12.43
N VAL A 420 18.82 -7.67 -13.49
CA VAL A 420 17.39 -7.99 -13.56
C VAL A 420 17.17 -9.51 -13.58
N ARG A 421 17.94 -10.24 -14.38
CA ARG A 421 17.89 -11.71 -14.39
C ARG A 421 18.13 -12.29 -13.00
N THR A 422 19.18 -11.83 -12.32
CA THR A 422 19.58 -12.28 -10.99
C THR A 422 18.50 -11.97 -9.95
N LEU A 423 17.84 -10.81 -10.05
CA LEU A 423 16.70 -10.45 -9.20
C LEU A 423 15.57 -11.49 -9.30
N PHE A 424 15.15 -11.86 -10.52
CA PHE A 424 14.09 -12.85 -10.73
C PHE A 424 14.54 -14.27 -10.35
N LEU A 425 15.76 -14.69 -10.71
CA LEU A 425 16.31 -16.00 -10.32
C LEU A 425 16.40 -16.15 -8.81
N ARG A 426 16.90 -15.12 -8.11
CA ARG A 426 16.92 -15.15 -6.64
C ARG A 426 15.51 -15.25 -6.10
N THR A 427 14.55 -14.50 -6.64
CA THR A 427 13.18 -14.47 -6.10
C THR A 427 12.39 -15.76 -6.38
N PHE A 428 12.33 -16.19 -7.64
CA PHE A 428 11.40 -17.20 -8.14
C PHE A 428 12.08 -18.45 -8.68
N GLY A 429 13.41 -18.48 -8.77
CA GLY A 429 14.14 -19.67 -9.18
C GLY A 429 13.89 -20.82 -8.20
N GLU A 430 13.78 -22.03 -8.74
CA GLU A 430 13.71 -23.25 -7.94
C GLU A 430 14.97 -23.37 -7.08
N ARG A 431 14.79 -23.73 -5.80
CA ARG A 431 15.88 -24.12 -4.91
C ARG A 431 15.97 -25.63 -4.85
#